data_AF-A0A8T4KZT1-F1
#
_entry.id   AF-A0A8T4KZT1-F1
#
_cell.length_a   1.000
_cell.length_b   1.000
_cell.length_c   1.000
_cell.angle_alpha   90.00
_cell.angle_beta   90.00
_cell.angle_gamma   90.00
#
_symmetry.space_group_name_H-M   'P 1'
#
loop_
_entity.id
_entity.type
_entity.pdbx_description
1 polymer ?
#
loop_
_entity_poly.entity_id
_entity_poly.type
_entity_poly.pdbx_seq_one_letter_code
_entity_poly.pdbx_strand_id
1 'polypeptide(L)' 'LLQSLSKMLSFSFKLQEAESAFLIAGRSAEVLAHGKSIGFLGELHPQVLQNFGIENPVCVLELEV' A
#
# COMPACT_ATOMS: atom_id res chain seq x y z
N LEU A 1 -13.21 -1.14 -2.68
CA LEU A 1 -12.52 -0.09 -1.89
C LEU A 1 -11.59 0.74 -2.77
N LEU A 2 -10.49 0.21 -3.33
CA LEU A 2 -9.53 1.00 -4.12
C LEU A 2 -10.13 1.66 -5.37
N GLN A 3 -10.98 0.94 -6.11
CA GLN A 3 -11.73 1.53 -7.24
C GLN A 3 -12.67 2.65 -6.79
N SER A 4 -13.29 2.52 -5.61
CA SER A 4 -14.16 3.55 -5.03
C SER A 4 -13.36 4.78 -4.59
N LEU A 5 -12.19 4.57 -3.98
CA LEU A 5 -11.24 5.62 -3.59
C LEU A 5 -10.77 6.41 -4.81
N SER A 6 -10.35 5.72 -5.88
CA SER A 6 -9.95 6.34 -7.15
C SER A 6 -11.04 7.24 -7.72
N LYS A 7 -12.31 6.77 -7.73
CA LYS A 7 -13.45 7.58 -8.18
C LYS A 7 -13.69 8.80 -7.30
N MET A 8 -13.65 8.64 -5.98
CA MET A 8 -13.88 9.71 -5.01
C MET A 8 -12.80 10.81 -5.09
N LEU A 9 -11.54 10.43 -5.29
CA LEU A 9 -10.42 11.35 -5.44
C LEU A 9 -10.29 11.92 -6.86
N SER A 10 -11.14 11.48 -7.81
CA SER A 10 -10.99 11.80 -9.25
C SER A 10 -9.56 11.54 -9.76
N PHE A 11 -8.93 10.50 -9.20
CA PHE A 11 -7.52 10.21 -9.35
C PHE A 11 -7.33 8.77 -9.80
N SER A 12 -6.72 8.58 -10.98
CA SER A 12 -6.50 7.26 -11.56
C SER A 12 -5.09 6.79 -11.25
N PHE A 13 -4.98 5.63 -10.63
CA PHE A 13 -3.71 4.97 -10.34
C PHE A 13 -3.77 3.50 -10.71
N LYS A 14 -2.58 2.91 -10.92
CA LYS A 14 -2.36 1.48 -11.09
C LYS A 14 -1.60 0.95 -9.89
N LEU A 15 -1.74 -0.34 -9.65
CA LEU A 15 -0.94 -1.06 -8.67
C LEU A 15 0.01 -1.97 -9.44
N GLN A 16 1.27 -1.96 -9.06
CA GLN A 16 2.28 -2.86 -9.58
C GLN A 16 2.91 -3.61 -8.41
N GLU A 17 3.05 -4.92 -8.52
CA GLU A 17 3.72 -5.72 -7.49
C GLU A 17 5.12 -5.16 -7.23
N ALA A 18 5.44 -4.95 -5.96
CA ALA A 18 6.69 -4.38 -5.52
C ALA A 18 7.01 -4.90 -4.12
N GLU A 19 8.29 -5.04 -3.80
CA GLU A 19 8.73 -5.45 -2.48
C GLU A 19 9.06 -4.23 -1.61
N SER A 20 8.72 -4.31 -0.32
CA SER A 20 9.12 -3.33 0.68
C SER A 20 9.50 -4.04 1.97
N ALA A 21 10.57 -3.59 2.63
CA ALA A 21 11.14 -4.25 3.80
C ALA A 21 10.18 -4.33 5.01
N PHE A 22 9.18 -3.44 5.08
CA PHE A 22 8.19 -3.41 6.16
C PHE A 22 6.85 -4.05 5.78
N LEU A 23 6.72 -4.56 4.55
CA LEU A 23 5.52 -5.23 4.05
C LEU A 23 5.77 -6.72 3.84
N ILE A 24 4.69 -7.50 3.74
CA ILE A 24 4.78 -8.92 3.39
C ILE A 24 5.10 -9.04 1.89
N ALA A 25 6.14 -9.81 1.56
CA ALA A 25 6.50 -10.12 0.18
C ALA A 25 5.34 -10.83 -0.55
N GLY A 26 5.07 -10.42 -1.80
CA GLY A 26 3.92 -10.89 -2.58
C GLY A 26 2.55 -10.37 -2.12
N ARG A 27 2.51 -9.53 -1.06
CA ARG A 27 1.31 -8.81 -0.58
C ARG A 27 1.56 -7.31 -0.48
N SER A 28 2.36 -6.81 -1.40
CA SER A 28 2.78 -5.42 -1.50
C SER A 28 2.77 -4.95 -2.95
N ALA A 29 2.47 -3.67 -3.14
CA ALA A 29 2.39 -3.03 -4.43
C ALA A 29 2.81 -1.57 -4.34
N GLU A 30 3.48 -1.10 -5.38
CA GLU A 30 3.71 0.32 -5.62
C GLU A 30 2.46 0.92 -6.29
N VAL A 31 2.12 2.15 -5.90
CA VAL A 31 1.03 2.91 -6.51
C VAL A 31 1.60 3.81 -7.60
N LEU A 32 1.13 3.64 -8.82
CA LEU A 32 1.60 4.36 -9.99
C LEU A 32 0.52 5.28 -10.56
N ALA A 33 0.84 6.56 -10.75
CA ALA A 33 0.01 7.52 -11.46
C ALA A 33 0.81 8.19 -12.58
N HIS A 34 0.25 8.21 -13.79
CA HIS A 34 0.95 8.73 -14.98
C HIS A 34 2.36 8.16 -15.20
N GLY A 35 2.57 6.90 -14.81
CA GLY A 35 3.87 6.21 -14.91
C GLY A 35 4.89 6.58 -13.83
N LYS A 36 4.51 7.39 -12.85
CA LYS A 36 5.34 7.73 -11.69
C LYS A 36 4.86 7.01 -10.44
N SER A 37 5.80 6.59 -9.62
CA SER A 37 5.53 6.15 -8.25
C SER A 37 5.06 7.32 -7.40
N ILE A 38 4.01 7.09 -6.63
CA ILE A 38 3.38 8.06 -5.75
C ILE A 38 3.05 7.45 -4.38
N GLY A 39 3.68 6.33 -4.02
CA GLY A 39 3.43 5.65 -2.75
C GLY A 39 3.25 4.14 -2.88
N PHE A 40 2.67 3.52 -1.86
CA PHE A 40 2.58 2.06 -1.76
C PHE A 40 1.29 1.60 -1.09
N LEU A 41 0.97 0.32 -1.32
CA LEU A 41 -0.12 -0.40 -0.70
C LEU A 41 0.39 -1.78 -0.29
N GLY A 42 0.02 -2.25 0.90
CA GLY A 42 0.26 -3.65 1.24
C GLY A 42 -0.04 -3.99 2.69
N GLU A 43 0.27 -5.22 3.07
CA GLU A 43 0.12 -5.68 4.45
C GLU A 43 1.43 -5.57 5.22
N LEU A 44 1.37 -5.03 6.44
CA LEU A 44 2.53 -4.89 7.29
C LEU A 44 3.11 -6.28 7.63
N HIS A 45 4.44 -6.37 7.60
CA HIS A 45 5.15 -7.56 8.04
C HIS A 45 4.86 -7.84 9.53
N PRO A 46 4.65 -9.10 9.96
CA PRO A 46 4.33 -9.42 11.35
C PRO A 46 5.34 -8.87 12.37
N GLN A 47 6.62 -8.80 12.00
CA GLN A 47 7.66 -8.16 12.83
C GLN A 47 7.38 -6.68 13.11
N VAL A 48 6.86 -5.95 12.12
CA VAL A 48 6.50 -4.54 12.28
C VAL A 48 5.33 -4.44 13.25
N LEU A 49 4.28 -5.24 13.05
CA LEU A 49 3.12 -5.28 13.95
C LEU A 49 3.54 -5.57 15.40
N GLN A 50 4.44 -6.55 15.61
CA GLN A 50 5.00 -6.88 16.92
C GLN A 50 5.74 -5.70 17.55
N ASN A 51 6.56 -4.98 16.78
CA ASN A 51 7.32 -3.83 17.27
C ASN A 51 6.39 -2.68 17.73
N PHE A 52 5.18 -2.59 17.17
CA PHE A 52 4.17 -1.59 17.54
C PHE A 52 3.10 -2.14 18.51
N GLY A 53 3.20 -3.39 18.95
CA GLY A 53 2.21 -4.00 19.86
C GLY A 53 0.82 -4.18 19.24
N ILE A 54 0.75 -4.34 17.91
CA ILE A 54 -0.50 -4.53 17.18
C ILE A 54 -0.73 -6.03 16.98
N GLU A 55 -1.83 -6.55 17.53
CA GLU A 55 -2.14 -7.98 17.49
C GLU A 55 -2.78 -8.43 16.17
N ASN A 56 -3.48 -7.51 15.50
CA ASN A 56 -4.25 -7.82 14.29
C ASN A 56 -3.47 -7.46 13.02
N PRO A 57 -3.67 -8.19 11.90
CA PRO A 57 -3.12 -7.80 10.60
C PRO A 57 -3.58 -6.40 10.19
N VAL A 58 -2.67 -5.63 9.59
CA VAL A 58 -2.94 -4.27 9.10
C VAL A 58 -2.51 -4.13 7.65
N CYS A 59 -3.44 -3.62 6.83
CA CYS A 59 -3.12 -3.11 5.51
C CYS A 59 -2.82 -1.61 5.60
N VAL A 60 -1.79 -1.15 4.90
CA VAL A 60 -1.40 0.26 4.80
C VAL A 60 -1.48 0.71 3.35
N LEU A 61 -1.89 1.98 3.18
CA LEU A 61 -1.88 2.71 1.92
C LEU A 61 -1.27 4.08 2.21
N GLU A 62 -0.22 4.43 1.48
CA GLU A 62 0.38 5.76 1.46
C GLU A 62 0.30 6.31 0.05
N LEU A 63 -0.07 7.58 -0.08
CA LEU A 63 -0.13 8.31 -1.34
C LEU A 63 0.50 9.70 -1.16
N GLU A 64 1.44 10.04 -2.02
CA GLU A 64 1.93 11.39 -2.23
C GLU A 64 1.04 12.08 -3.27
N VAL A 65 0.34 13.12 -2.85
CA VAL A 65 -0.68 13.86 -3.63
C VAL A 65 -0.39 15.34 -3.69
#